data_AF-A0A482REE4-F1
#
_entry.id   AF-A0A482REE4-F1
#
_cell.length_a   1.000
_cell.length_b   1.000
_cell.length_c   1.000
_cell.angle_alpha   90.00
_cell.angle_beta   90.00
_cell.angle_gamma   90.00
#
_symmetry.space_group_name_H-M   'P 1'
#
loop_
_entity.id
_entity.type
_entity.pdbx_description
1 polymer ?
#
loop_
_entity_poly.entity_id
_entity_poly.type
_entity_poly.pdbx_seq_one_letter_code
_entity_poly.pdbx_strand_id
1 'polypeptide(L)'
;MPCAPPLRGCWRAEYERRESEVRFQMQELTKGVSYYKRLGLTFQTIEHDRVRLVFTLIDPTAVDKPFFFDIRLASNEAFEVLEVQPPVSGLSALVAELNETNNFSRFVQLMRQKFVETAAAAPAGGAAAAGGRR
;
A
#
# COMPACT_ATOMS: atom_id res chain seq x y z
N MET A 1 32.90 32.31 42.32
CA MET A 1 33.14 32.79 40.94
C MET A 1 31.98 32.33 40.07
N PRO A 2 30.96 33.16 39.81
CA PRO A 2 29.89 32.79 38.88
C PRO A 2 30.36 33.02 37.44
N CYS A 3 30.28 31.99 36.60
CA CYS A 3 30.43 32.13 35.15
C CYS A 3 29.39 33.12 34.63
N ALA A 4 29.84 34.15 33.92
CA ALA A 4 28.95 35.10 33.24
C ALA A 4 28.16 34.39 32.13
N PRO A 5 26.82 34.56 32.04
CA PRO A 5 26.03 33.97 30.97
C PRO A 5 26.22 34.76 29.65
N PRO A 6 26.35 34.10 28.49
CA PRO A 6 26.46 34.77 27.20
C PRO A 6 25.11 35.31 26.72
N LEU A 7 25.17 36.36 25.90
CA LEU A 7 24.06 37.24 25.49
C LEU A 7 22.88 36.50 24.84
N ARG A 8 21.65 36.93 25.21
CA ARG A 8 20.34 36.30 24.94
C ARG A 8 19.95 36.06 23.46
N GLY A 9 20.75 36.48 22.49
CA GLY A 9 20.47 36.33 21.05
C GLY A 9 21.04 35.07 20.40
N CYS A 10 22.16 34.54 20.90
CA CYS A 10 22.87 33.40 20.29
C CYS A 10 22.08 32.09 20.44
N TRP A 11 21.45 31.91 21.60
CA TRP A 11 20.65 30.72 21.94
C TRP A 11 19.47 30.47 21.01
N ARG A 12 18.82 31.53 20.50
CA ARG A 12 17.63 31.39 19.64
C ARG A 12 18.03 30.93 18.24
N ALA A 13 19.09 31.50 17.70
CA ALA A 13 19.65 31.12 16.40
C ALA A 13 20.27 29.72 16.43
N GLU A 14 20.98 29.35 17.50
CA GLU A 14 21.52 27.99 17.67
C GLU A 14 20.42 26.94 17.86
N TYR A 15 19.36 27.29 18.58
CA TYR A 15 18.19 26.42 18.76
C TYR A 15 17.42 26.22 17.45
N GLU A 16 17.15 27.29 16.70
CA GLU A 16 16.51 27.21 15.38
C GLU A 16 17.37 26.43 14.38
N ARG A 17 18.70 26.62 14.39
CA ARG A 17 19.61 25.86 13.54
C ARG A 17 19.53 24.36 13.86
N ARG A 18 19.58 24.00 15.14
CA ARG A 18 19.47 22.61 15.60
C ARG A 18 18.08 22.02 15.30
N GLU A 19 17.01 22.77 15.48
CA GLU A 19 15.67 22.32 15.06
C GLU A 19 15.60 22.11 13.55
N SER A 20 16.19 22.99 12.73
CA SER A 20 16.18 22.85 11.28
C SER A 20 16.94 21.61 10.81
N GLU A 21 18.08 21.31 11.44
CA GLU A 21 18.89 20.11 11.17
C GLU A 21 18.13 18.84 11.56
N VAL A 22 17.52 18.83 12.75
CA VAL A 22 16.70 17.70 13.22
C VAL A 22 15.46 17.51 12.33
N ARG A 23 14.79 18.60 11.92
CA ARG A 23 13.65 18.55 10.99
C ARG A 23 14.07 18.02 9.62
N PHE A 24 15.20 18.45 9.10
CA PHE A 24 15.72 17.98 7.82
C PHE A 24 16.08 16.49 7.88
N GLN A 25 16.78 16.06 8.94
CA GLN A 25 17.08 14.63 9.16
C GLN A 25 15.81 13.80 9.29
N MET A 26 14.81 14.27 10.04
CA MET A 26 13.51 13.61 10.14
C MET A 26 12.81 13.52 8.78
N GLN A 27 12.86 14.57 7.96
CA GLN A 27 12.31 14.55 6.61
C GLN A 27 13.02 13.53 5.72
N GLU A 28 14.35 13.50 5.71
CA GLU A 28 15.13 12.50 4.95
C GLU A 28 14.77 11.06 5.35
N LEU A 29 14.69 10.80 6.66
CA LEU A 29 14.33 9.47 7.17
C LEU A 29 12.87 9.11 6.86
N THR A 30 11.96 10.09 6.83
CA THR A 30 10.53 9.88 6.56
C THR A 30 10.20 9.81 5.06
N LYS A 31 11.10 10.25 4.18
CA LYS A 31 10.89 10.22 2.72
C LYS A 31 10.52 8.82 2.23
N GLY A 32 11.25 7.79 2.64
CA GLY A 32 10.97 6.40 2.26
C GLY A 32 9.55 5.96 2.62
N VAL A 33 9.09 6.28 3.84
CA VAL A 33 7.73 6.01 4.30
C VAL A 33 6.70 6.79 3.47
N SER A 34 7.00 8.04 3.11
CA SER A 34 6.12 8.86 2.29
C SER A 34 5.99 8.34 0.85
N TYR A 35 7.07 7.85 0.24
CA TYR A 35 7.04 7.22 -1.08
C TYR A 35 6.25 5.92 -1.05
N TYR A 36 6.38 5.13 0.02
CA TYR A 36 5.62 3.90 0.18
C TYR A 36 4.11 4.17 0.29
N LYS A 37 3.72 5.18 1.08
CA LYS A 37 2.32 5.63 1.16
C LYS A 37 1.77 6.08 -0.19
N ARG A 38 2.61 6.68 -1.06
CA ARG A 38 2.22 7.07 -2.42
C ARG A 38 2.00 5.90 -3.37
N LEU A 39 2.52 4.70 -3.06
CA LEU A 39 2.24 3.49 -3.85
C LEU A 39 0.77 3.05 -3.71
N GLY A 40 0.06 3.57 -2.69
CA GLY A 40 -1.29 3.15 -2.39
C GLY A 40 -1.38 1.70 -1.91
N LEU A 41 -0.26 1.10 -1.49
CA LEU A 41 -0.18 -0.29 -1.07
C LEU A 41 -0.04 -0.35 0.45
N THR A 42 -0.92 -1.10 1.10
CA THR A 42 -0.87 -1.37 2.53
C THR A 42 -0.93 -2.87 2.80
N PHE A 43 -0.10 -3.31 3.74
CA PHE A 43 -0.03 -4.69 4.20
C PHE A 43 -0.74 -4.76 5.54
N GLN A 44 -1.73 -5.63 5.64
CA GLN A 44 -2.47 -5.89 6.86
C GLN A 44 -2.26 -7.37 7.21
N THR A 45 -1.52 -7.64 8.29
CA THR A 45 -1.42 -8.99 8.83
C THR A 45 -2.72 -9.32 9.55
N ILE A 46 -3.39 -10.38 9.11
CA ILE A 46 -4.62 -10.92 9.69
C ILE A 46 -4.24 -12.18 10.50
N GLU A 47 -5.12 -12.63 11.39
CA GLU A 47 -4.93 -13.89 12.11
C GLU A 47 -4.72 -15.10 11.18
N HIS A 48 -3.99 -16.10 11.69
CA HIS A 48 -3.63 -17.35 10.99
C HIS A 48 -2.61 -17.22 9.85
N ASP A 49 -1.56 -16.42 10.03
CA ASP A 49 -0.47 -16.24 9.04
C ASP A 49 -0.96 -15.77 7.66
N ARG A 50 -2.01 -14.96 7.68
CA ARG A 50 -2.61 -14.36 6.50
C ARG A 50 -2.13 -12.92 6.36
N VAL A 51 -1.78 -12.54 5.15
CA VAL A 51 -1.45 -11.17 4.82
C VAL A 51 -2.45 -10.67 3.78
N ARG A 52 -3.16 -9.60 4.12
CA ARG A 52 -4.04 -8.87 3.22
C ARG A 52 -3.26 -7.71 2.60
N LEU A 53 -3.21 -7.70 1.28
CA LEU A 53 -2.64 -6.61 0.51
C LEU A 53 -3.78 -5.74 0.02
N VAL A 54 -3.83 -4.50 0.49
CA VAL A 54 -4.83 -3.51 0.08
C VAL A 54 -4.17 -2.48 -0.81
N PHE A 55 -4.67 -2.39 -2.03
CA PHE A 55 -4.33 -1.37 -3.01
C PHE A 55 -5.42 -0.28 -3.01
N THR A 56 -4.95 0.96 -3.03
CA THR A 56 -5.71 2.20 -3.17
C THR A 56 -5.17 2.94 -4.39
N LEU A 57 -5.88 3.96 -4.89
CA LEU A 57 -5.45 4.76 -6.05
C LEU A 57 -5.31 3.93 -7.35
N ILE A 58 -6.13 2.89 -7.55
CA ILE A 58 -6.14 2.11 -8.79
C ILE A 58 -7.05 2.76 -9.83
N ASP A 59 -8.25 3.18 -9.43
CA ASP A 59 -9.23 3.78 -10.31
C ASP A 59 -9.13 5.32 -10.21
N PRO A 60 -8.82 6.03 -11.31
CA PRO A 60 -8.78 7.50 -11.30
C PRO A 60 -10.16 8.13 -11.08
N THR A 61 -11.24 7.39 -11.34
CA THR A 61 -12.63 7.86 -11.13
C THR A 61 -13.13 7.58 -9.72
N ALA A 62 -12.61 6.54 -9.07
CA ALA A 62 -13.00 6.10 -7.72
C ALA A 62 -11.75 5.80 -6.87
N VAL A 63 -11.04 6.86 -6.49
CA VAL A 63 -9.77 6.80 -5.74
C VAL A 63 -9.89 6.04 -4.41
N ASP A 64 -11.05 6.10 -3.76
CA ASP A 64 -11.32 5.48 -2.47
C ASP A 64 -11.72 4.00 -2.56
N LYS A 65 -11.92 3.43 -3.75
CA LYS A 65 -12.32 2.02 -3.89
C LYS A 65 -11.15 1.12 -3.48
N PRO A 66 -11.27 0.33 -2.40
CA PRO A 66 -10.20 -0.57 -1.98
C PRO A 66 -10.22 -1.82 -2.85
N PHE A 67 -9.07 -2.18 -3.42
CA PHE A 67 -8.85 -3.47 -4.08
C PHE A 67 -7.95 -4.27 -3.17
N PHE A 68 -8.31 -5.50 -2.83
CA PHE A 68 -7.51 -6.28 -1.92
C PHE A 68 -7.49 -7.75 -2.26
N PHE A 69 -6.45 -8.42 -1.77
CA PHE A 69 -6.39 -9.86 -1.76
C PHE A 69 -5.69 -10.38 -0.51
N ASP A 70 -6.06 -11.59 -0.13
CA ASP A 70 -5.51 -12.28 1.02
C ASP A 70 -4.62 -13.41 0.55
N ILE A 71 -3.38 -13.42 1.01
CA ILE A 71 -2.41 -14.47 0.74
C ILE A 71 -1.95 -15.11 2.05
N ARG A 72 -1.73 -16.42 2.01
CA ARG A 72 -1.06 -17.16 3.09
C ARG A 72 0.07 -17.99 2.52
N LEU A 73 1.07 -18.26 3.35
CA LEU A 73 2.10 -19.25 3.06
C LEU A 73 1.68 -20.57 3.71
N ALA A 74 1.47 -21.61 2.90
CA ALA A 74 1.16 -22.94 3.38
C ALA A 74 2.42 -23.67 3.86
N SER A 75 2.24 -24.79 4.58
CA SER A 75 3.34 -25.55 5.19
C SER A 75 4.33 -26.16 4.19
N ASN A 76 3.96 -26.21 2.91
CA ASN A 76 4.78 -26.69 1.80
C ASN A 76 5.53 -25.55 1.07
N GLU A 77 5.67 -24.38 1.70
CA GLU A 77 6.28 -23.17 1.11
C GLU A 77 5.55 -22.67 -0.15
N ALA A 78 4.34 -23.16 -0.40
CA ALA A 78 3.50 -22.68 -1.48
C ALA A 78 2.64 -21.52 -0.97
N PHE A 79 2.50 -20.50 -1.79
CA PHE A 79 1.59 -19.41 -1.53
C PHE A 79 0.19 -19.76 -2.04
N GLU A 80 -0.79 -19.44 -1.22
CA GLU A 80 -2.20 -19.64 -1.53
C GLU A 80 -2.95 -18.32 -1.39
N VAL A 81 -3.70 -17.95 -2.42
CA VAL A 81 -4.61 -16.80 -2.38
C VAL A 81 -5.98 -17.28 -1.92
N LEU A 82 -6.50 -16.67 -0.85
CA LEU A 82 -7.75 -17.07 -0.21
C LEU A 82 -8.93 -16.26 -0.72
N GLU A 83 -8.78 -14.94 -0.72
CA GLU A 83 -9.82 -13.99 -1.09
C GLU A 83 -9.24 -12.97 -2.06
N VAL A 84 -10.00 -12.62 -3.09
CA VAL A 84 -9.66 -11.57 -4.05
C VAL A 84 -10.90 -10.72 -4.31
N GLN A 85 -10.78 -9.41 -4.12
CA GLN A 85 -11.84 -8.46 -4.42
C GLN A 85 -11.25 -7.23 -5.10
N PRO A 86 -11.74 -6.84 -6.29
CA PRO A 86 -12.68 -7.52 -7.19
C PRO A 86 -12.08 -8.78 -7.84
N PRO A 87 -12.92 -9.72 -8.34
CA PRO A 87 -12.44 -10.95 -8.99
C PRO A 87 -11.64 -10.62 -10.26
N VAL A 88 -10.40 -11.12 -10.32
CA VAL A 88 -9.52 -10.97 -11.47
C VAL A 88 -9.43 -12.28 -12.26
N SER A 89 -9.45 -12.18 -13.59
CA SER A 89 -9.25 -13.33 -14.47
C SER A 89 -7.77 -13.74 -14.53
N GLY A 90 -7.51 -15.05 -14.60
CA GLY A 90 -6.14 -15.58 -14.72
C GLY A 90 -5.35 -15.67 -13.41
N LEU A 91 -5.99 -15.53 -12.25
CA LEU A 91 -5.33 -15.61 -10.94
C LEU A 91 -4.60 -16.94 -10.71
N SER A 92 -5.18 -18.06 -11.17
CA SER A 92 -4.57 -19.39 -11.04
C SER A 92 -3.21 -19.50 -11.72
N ALA A 93 -3.07 -18.90 -12.91
CA ALA A 93 -1.80 -18.88 -13.64
C ALA A 93 -0.75 -18.02 -12.92
N LEU A 94 -1.15 -16.88 -12.36
CA LEU A 94 -0.27 -16.01 -11.58
C LEU A 94 0.22 -16.68 -10.29
N VAL A 95 -0.65 -17.42 -9.60
CA VAL A 95 -0.27 -18.18 -8.40
C VAL A 95 0.68 -19.32 -8.74
N ALA A 96 0.48 -19.99 -9.88
CA ALA A 96 1.42 -21.00 -10.37
C ALA A 96 2.81 -20.41 -10.66
N GLU A 97 2.89 -19.30 -11.40
CA GLU A 97 4.16 -18.60 -11.68
C GLU A 97 4.84 -18.13 -10.39
N LEU A 98 4.07 -17.67 -9.40
CA LEU A 98 4.59 -17.26 -8.11
C LEU A 98 5.15 -18.44 -7.31
N ASN A 99 4.49 -19.60 -7.31
CA ASN A 99 5.01 -20.79 -6.65
C ASN A 99 6.26 -21.37 -7.33
N GLU A 100 6.40 -21.18 -8.65
CA GLU A 100 7.59 -21.60 -9.40
C GLU A 100 8.79 -20.66 -9.22
N THR A 101 8.55 -19.34 -9.28
CA THR A 101 9.62 -18.34 -9.27
C THR A 101 9.92 -17.78 -7.87
N ASN A 102 9.02 -17.99 -6.91
CA ASN A 102 9.05 -17.38 -5.57
C ASN A 102 9.21 -15.85 -5.61
N ASN A 103 8.79 -15.20 -6.70
CA ASN A 103 8.96 -13.78 -6.91
C ASN A 103 7.70 -13.01 -6.53
N PHE A 104 7.55 -12.75 -5.24
CA PHE A 104 6.41 -12.02 -4.69
C PHE A 104 6.28 -10.60 -5.28
N SER A 105 7.41 -9.90 -5.47
CA SER A 105 7.43 -8.54 -6.02
C SER A 105 6.82 -8.47 -7.43
N ARG A 106 7.17 -9.44 -8.29
CA ARG A 106 6.61 -9.55 -9.65
C ARG A 106 5.12 -9.84 -9.62
N PHE A 107 4.67 -10.75 -8.76
CA PHE A 107 3.26 -11.05 -8.59
C PHE A 107 2.44 -9.84 -8.15
N VAL A 108 2.92 -9.06 -7.18
CA VAL A 108 2.25 -7.82 -6.73
C VAL A 108 2.11 -6.81 -7.88
N GLN A 109 3.12 -6.69 -8.74
CA GLN A 109 3.06 -5.82 -9.92
C GLN A 109 2.02 -6.30 -10.94
N LEU A 110 2.00 -7.61 -11.25
CA LEU A 110 1.05 -8.20 -12.18
C LEU A 110 -0.39 -8.10 -11.64
N MET A 111 -0.60 -8.36 -10.35
CA MET A 111 -1.90 -8.18 -9.69
C MET A 111 -2.39 -6.74 -9.81
N ARG A 112 -1.50 -5.75 -9.59
CA ARG A 112 -1.86 -4.35 -9.76
C ARG A 112 -2.27 -4.02 -11.21
N GLN A 113 -1.56 -4.55 -12.20
CA GLN A 113 -1.95 -4.38 -13.61
C GLN A 113 -3.33 -4.97 -13.89
N LYS A 114 -3.61 -6.17 -13.37
CA LYS A 114 -4.92 -6.82 -13.51
C LYS A 114 -6.04 -6.04 -12.84
N PHE A 115 -5.81 -5.46 -11.68
CA PHE A 115 -6.79 -4.57 -11.03
C PHE A 115 -7.04 -3.30 -11.84
N VAL A 116 -6.00 -2.70 -12.43
CA VAL A 116 -6.16 -1.53 -13.33
C VAL A 116 -6.95 -1.91 -14.58
N GLU A 117 -6.66 -3.05 -15.21
CA GLU A 117 -7.42 -3.58 -16.35
C GLU A 117 -8.89 -3.81 -15.97
N THR A 118 -9.14 -4.39 -14.80
CA THR A 118 -10.51 -4.68 -14.32
C THR A 118 -11.27 -3.41 -13.98
N ALA A 119 -10.60 -2.40 -13.43
CA ALA A 119 -11.18 -1.09 -13.18
C ALA A 119 -11.49 -0.35 -14.49
N ALA A 120 -10.56 -0.35 -15.46
CA ALA A 120 -10.77 0.26 -16.77
C ALA A 120 -11.86 -0.45 -17.60
N ALA A 121 -11.98 -1.77 -17.46
CA ALA A 121 -12.96 -2.60 -18.16
C ALA A 121 -14.35 -2.63 -17.49
N ALA A 122 -14.53 -2.00 -16.33
CA ALA A 122 -15.83 -1.78 -15.72
C ALA A 122 -16.35 -0.40 -16.13
N PRO A 123 -16.91 -0.21 -17.34
CA PRO A 123 -17.51 1.06 -17.69
C PRO A 123 -18.67 1.31 -16.72
N ALA A 124 -18.87 2.59 -16.38
CA ALA A 124 -20.02 3.11 -15.64
C ALA A 124 -21.33 2.42 -16.08
N GLY A 125 -21.77 1.45 -15.29
CA GLY A 125 -22.93 0.60 -15.54
C GLY A 125 -23.80 0.45 -14.30
N GLY A 126 -23.93 1.54 -13.53
CA GLY A 126 -25.00 1.69 -12.55
C GLY A 126 -26.30 2.08 -13.25
N ALA A 127 -26.96 1.14 -13.91
CA ALA A 127 -28.35 1.30 -14.36
C ALA A 127 -29.13 0.00 -14.14
N ALA A 128 -29.82 -0.01 -13.00
CA ALA A 128 -31.12 -0.63 -12.74
C ALA A 128 -31.55 -1.85 -13.56
N ALA A 129 -31.63 -3.02 -12.91
CA ALA A 129 -32.74 -3.97 -13.07
C ALA A 129 -32.61 -5.17 -12.10
N ALA A 130 -32.98 -4.95 -10.85
CA ALA A 130 -33.64 -5.97 -10.02
C ALA A 130 -35.00 -5.35 -9.67
N GLY A 131 -36.14 -5.85 -10.13
CA GLY A 131 -36.60 -7.23 -10.03
C GLY A 131 -37.68 -7.25 -8.95
N GLY A 132 -38.95 -7.15 -9.36
CA GLY A 132 -40.07 -7.13 -8.42
C GLY A 132 -41.41 -7.28 -9.13
N ARG A 133 -41.71 -8.50 -9.58
CA ARG A 133 -43.09 -8.92 -9.89
C ARG A 133 -43.93 -8.75 -8.63
N ARG A 134 -45.03 -8.01 -8.73
CA ARG A 134 -46.41 -8.47 -8.46
C ARG A 134 -47.39 -7.32 -8.66
#